data_AF-A0A7R7B9U9-F1
#
_entry.id   AF-A0A7R7B9U9-F1
#
_cell.length_a   1.000
_cell.length_b   1.000
_cell.length_c   1.000
_cell.angle_alpha   90.00
_cell.angle_beta   90.00
_cell.angle_gamma   90.00
#
_symmetry.space_group_name_H-M   'P 1'
#
loop_
_entity.id
_entity.type
_entity.pdbx_description
1 polymer ?
#
loop_
_entity_poly.entity_id
_entity_poly.type
_entity_poly.pdbx_seq_one_letter_code
_entity_poly.pdbx_strand_id
1 'polypeptide(L)'
;MARRTFFLFHHDEDKWRARNVRNSWVVRPQDQIDRGFFDSSVFEAAKNESPTALKNFLRNSLDNTSVTCVLSGRLTWQRRWVRYEIVRSILKGNGLLTVDVDGVKNVAGEAGLKGADPLAQVGLYKTSSGIFVAEWKSGKWVKYDDYTLAVSAGDLWFKPPTSDTVVEISNHYIRYDFTKQNGRQNIGGWIETAAGLAGRSVPL
;
A
#
# COMPACT_ATOMS: atom_id res chain seq x y z
N MET A 1 -17.73 14.03 1.69
CA MET A 1 -16.46 14.69 1.27
C MET A 1 -15.65 13.72 0.43
N ALA A 2 -14.84 14.24 -0.50
CA ALA A 2 -13.94 13.46 -1.35
C ALA A 2 -13.03 12.46 -0.63
N ARG A 3 -13.15 11.16 -0.98
CA ARG A 3 -12.18 10.13 -0.58
C ARG A 3 -10.96 10.21 -1.50
N ARG A 4 -9.80 10.47 -0.90
CA ARG A 4 -8.50 10.51 -1.59
C ARG A 4 -7.72 9.23 -1.30
N THR A 5 -7.49 8.40 -2.33
CA THR A 5 -6.88 7.06 -2.19
C THR A 5 -5.63 6.92 -3.07
N PHE A 6 -4.53 6.46 -2.47
CA PHE A 6 -3.34 6.02 -3.18
C PHE A 6 -3.52 4.57 -3.64
N PHE A 7 -3.26 4.27 -4.91
CA PHE A 7 -3.22 2.91 -5.43
C PHE A 7 -1.77 2.48 -5.67
N LEU A 8 -1.32 1.50 -4.92
CA LEU A 8 0.06 1.02 -4.91
C LEU A 8 0.16 -0.34 -5.60
N PHE A 9 0.97 -0.46 -6.65
CA PHE A 9 1.07 -1.68 -7.45
C PHE A 9 2.44 -1.81 -8.15
N HIS A 10 2.74 -2.99 -8.69
CA HIS A 10 3.95 -3.21 -9.47
C HIS A 10 3.73 -2.76 -10.93
N HIS A 11 4.26 -1.58 -11.30
CA HIS A 11 3.95 -0.94 -12.58
C HIS A 11 4.22 -1.82 -13.83
N ASP A 12 5.30 -2.60 -13.87
CA ASP A 12 5.67 -3.33 -15.09
C ASP A 12 4.67 -4.45 -15.44
N GLU A 13 4.17 -5.16 -14.43
CA GLU A 13 3.31 -6.35 -14.53
C GLU A 13 1.82 -6.01 -14.34
N ASP A 14 1.51 -5.17 -13.34
CA ASP A 14 0.15 -4.97 -12.85
C ASP A 14 -0.55 -3.72 -13.43
N LYS A 15 0.13 -2.82 -14.17
CA LYS A 15 -0.47 -1.56 -14.66
C LYS A 15 -1.83 -1.71 -15.36
N TRP A 16 -2.02 -2.77 -16.15
CA TRP A 16 -3.31 -3.03 -16.81
C TRP A 16 -4.37 -3.54 -15.85
N ARG A 17 -3.98 -4.39 -14.88
CA ARG A 17 -4.85 -4.91 -13.83
C ARG A 17 -5.31 -3.77 -12.92
N ALA A 18 -4.36 -2.95 -12.48
CA ALA A 18 -4.58 -1.74 -11.71
C ALA A 18 -5.50 -0.73 -12.44
N ARG A 19 -5.33 -0.53 -13.76
CA ARG A 19 -6.24 0.30 -14.56
C ARG A 19 -7.67 -0.25 -14.60
N ASN A 20 -7.84 -1.57 -14.71
CA ASN A 20 -9.18 -2.20 -14.65
C ASN A 20 -9.84 -2.04 -13.28
N VAL A 21 -9.08 -2.17 -12.20
CA VAL A 21 -9.54 -1.91 -10.82
C VAL A 21 -9.93 -0.43 -10.67
N ARG A 22 -9.07 0.51 -11.06
CA ARG A 22 -9.32 1.97 -11.04
C ARG A 22 -10.61 2.33 -11.77
N ASN A 23 -10.79 1.85 -12.99
CA ASN A 23 -11.97 2.12 -13.81
C ASN A 23 -13.27 1.61 -13.13
N SER A 24 -13.21 0.55 -12.33
CA SER A 24 -14.38 0.08 -11.58
C SER A 24 -14.73 0.92 -10.35
N TRP A 25 -13.77 1.70 -9.84
CA TRP A 25 -13.95 2.61 -8.72
C TRP A 25 -14.49 3.97 -9.21
N VAL A 26 -13.75 4.63 -10.11
CA VAL A 26 -14.00 5.99 -10.63
C VAL A 26 -15.35 6.15 -11.35
N VAL A 27 -15.98 5.06 -11.80
CA VAL A 27 -17.31 5.06 -12.45
C VAL A 27 -18.47 5.24 -11.45
N ARG A 28 -18.20 5.34 -10.15
CA ARG A 28 -19.20 5.63 -9.11
C ARG A 28 -19.30 7.14 -8.83
N PRO A 29 -20.51 7.71 -8.74
CA PRO A 29 -20.69 9.17 -8.74
C PRO A 29 -20.08 9.87 -7.52
N GLN A 30 -19.63 11.09 -7.79
CA GLN A 30 -19.09 12.14 -6.92
C GLN A 30 -17.79 11.84 -6.12
N ASP A 31 -16.87 12.79 -6.26
CA ASP A 31 -15.77 13.15 -5.35
C ASP A 31 -14.65 12.13 -5.06
N GLN A 32 -14.56 11.01 -5.75
CA GLN A 32 -13.40 10.10 -5.59
C GLN A 32 -12.17 10.63 -6.35
N ILE A 33 -11.03 10.71 -5.67
CA ILE A 33 -9.76 11.18 -6.25
C ILE A 33 -8.69 10.11 -6.03
N ASP A 34 -8.21 9.51 -7.11
CA ASP A 34 -7.10 8.55 -7.07
C ASP A 34 -5.72 9.22 -7.21
N ARG A 35 -4.70 8.54 -6.67
CA ARG A 35 -3.26 8.78 -6.87
C ARG A 35 -2.54 7.44 -7.03
N GLY A 36 -1.29 7.45 -7.50
CA GLY A 36 -0.50 6.23 -7.78
C GLY A 36 -0.42 5.86 -9.26
N PHE A 37 -1.37 6.31 -10.08
CA PHE A 37 -1.36 6.11 -11.54
C PHE A 37 -0.48 7.13 -12.26
N PHE A 38 0.83 7.07 -11.99
CA PHE A 38 1.83 7.93 -12.64
C PHE A 38 2.27 7.39 -14.00
N ASP A 39 2.73 8.30 -14.86
CA ASP A 39 3.43 7.95 -16.09
C ASP A 39 4.81 7.35 -15.76
N SER A 40 5.18 6.27 -16.46
CA SER A 40 6.46 5.58 -16.23
C SER A 40 7.68 6.48 -16.44
N SER A 41 7.61 7.47 -17.34
CA SER A 41 8.70 8.41 -17.57
C SER A 41 9.00 9.29 -16.35
N VAL A 42 7.98 9.67 -15.57
CA VAL A 42 8.15 10.51 -14.37
C VAL A 42 8.81 9.72 -13.24
N PHE A 43 8.42 8.46 -13.05
CA PHE A 43 9.05 7.56 -12.09
C PHE A 43 10.52 7.27 -12.47
N GLU A 44 10.78 6.93 -13.75
CA GLU A 44 12.14 6.65 -14.23
C GLU A 44 13.03 7.90 -14.20
N ALA A 45 12.50 9.11 -14.44
CA ALA A 45 13.23 10.36 -14.28
C ALA A 45 13.68 10.56 -12.81
N ALA A 46 12.76 10.49 -11.85
CA ALA A 46 13.07 10.65 -10.42
C ALA A 46 14.05 9.57 -9.90
N LYS A 47 13.97 8.36 -10.45
CA LYS A 47 14.87 7.22 -10.20
C LYS A 47 16.28 7.44 -10.74
N ASN A 48 16.41 8.03 -11.93
CA ASN A 48 17.69 8.31 -12.58
C ASN A 48 18.37 9.57 -12.03
N GLU A 49 17.60 10.50 -11.44
CA GLU A 49 18.13 11.71 -10.79
C GLU A 49 18.91 11.37 -9.51
N SER A 50 18.26 10.79 -8.49
CA SER A 50 18.94 10.30 -7.28
C SER A 50 18.03 9.43 -6.39
N PRO A 51 18.60 8.60 -5.49
CA PRO A 51 17.81 7.90 -4.47
C PRO A 51 16.99 8.84 -3.57
N THR A 52 17.45 10.08 -3.36
CA THR A 52 16.74 11.11 -2.59
C THR A 52 15.59 11.71 -3.40
N ALA A 53 15.79 11.99 -4.69
CA ALA A 53 14.75 12.48 -5.59
C ALA A 53 13.61 11.47 -5.73
N LEU A 54 13.92 10.18 -5.92
CA LEU A 54 12.92 9.12 -5.93
C LEU A 54 12.17 9.01 -4.60
N LYS A 55 12.87 9.07 -3.46
CA LYS A 55 12.21 9.13 -2.14
C LYS A 55 11.37 10.40 -1.93
N ASN A 56 11.72 11.52 -2.53
CA ASN A 56 10.88 12.73 -2.53
C ASN A 56 9.61 12.50 -3.36
N PHE A 57 9.75 12.02 -4.60
CA PHE A 57 8.64 11.71 -5.49
C PHE A 57 7.62 10.75 -4.84
N LEU A 58 8.08 9.62 -4.28
CA LEU A 58 7.22 8.62 -3.65
C LEU A 58 6.55 9.13 -2.35
N ARG A 59 7.17 10.09 -1.64
CA ARG A 59 6.54 10.76 -0.49
C ARG A 59 5.45 11.73 -0.95
N ASN A 60 5.75 12.59 -1.91
CA ASN A 60 4.81 13.58 -2.44
C ASN A 60 3.59 12.92 -3.12
N SER A 61 3.79 11.73 -3.68
CA SER A 61 2.76 10.87 -4.26
C SER A 61 1.67 10.44 -3.25
N LEU A 62 2.05 10.29 -1.98
CA LEU A 62 1.15 9.96 -0.87
C LEU A 62 0.46 11.19 -0.26
N ASP A 63 0.90 12.42 -0.57
CA ASP A 63 0.30 13.63 -0.01
C ASP A 63 -1.17 13.77 -0.38
N ASN A 64 -1.92 14.43 0.51
CA ASN A 64 -3.38 14.59 0.41
C ASN A 64 -4.20 13.29 0.37
N THR A 65 -3.60 12.10 0.38
CA THR A 65 -4.33 10.82 0.48
C THR A 65 -4.74 10.51 1.93
N SER A 66 -5.64 9.54 2.09
CA SER A 66 -6.14 9.06 3.39
C SER A 66 -6.14 7.53 3.53
N VAL A 67 -6.11 6.82 2.39
CA VAL A 67 -6.04 5.36 2.29
C VAL A 67 -5.01 4.99 1.23
N THR A 68 -4.29 3.89 1.45
CA THR A 68 -3.39 3.25 0.48
C THR A 68 -3.89 1.85 0.16
N CYS A 69 -4.43 1.67 -1.04
CA CYS A 69 -4.91 0.40 -1.57
C CYS A 69 -3.79 -0.31 -2.34
N VAL A 70 -3.23 -1.37 -1.76
CA VAL A 70 -2.15 -2.16 -2.36
C VAL A 70 -2.75 -3.21 -3.30
N LEU A 71 -2.61 -3.03 -4.62
CA LEU A 71 -3.10 -3.97 -5.62
C LEU A 71 -2.04 -5.04 -5.86
N SER A 72 -2.24 -6.24 -5.30
CA SER A 72 -1.23 -7.30 -5.26
C SER A 72 -1.39 -8.29 -6.41
N GLY A 73 -0.48 -8.20 -7.38
CA GLY A 73 -0.19 -9.25 -8.35
C GLY A 73 0.84 -10.25 -7.84
N ARG A 74 1.55 -10.91 -8.76
CA ARG A 74 2.49 -12.01 -8.45
C ARG A 74 3.74 -11.52 -7.71
N LEU A 75 4.35 -10.44 -8.20
CA LEU A 75 5.68 -9.96 -7.76
C LEU A 75 5.63 -8.67 -6.93
N THR A 76 4.44 -8.15 -6.62
CA THR A 76 4.26 -6.84 -5.96
C THR A 76 4.93 -6.77 -4.59
N TRP A 77 4.79 -7.84 -3.79
CA TRP A 77 5.42 -7.99 -2.47
C TRP A 77 6.96 -7.93 -2.49
N GLN A 78 7.59 -8.31 -3.61
CA GLN A 78 9.05 -8.31 -3.74
C GLN A 78 9.62 -6.90 -3.95
N ARG A 79 8.82 -5.93 -4.40
CA ARG A 79 9.32 -4.62 -4.85
C ARG A 79 9.69 -3.72 -3.68
N ARG A 80 10.96 -3.28 -3.64
CA ARG A 80 11.54 -2.37 -2.65
C ARG A 80 10.69 -1.11 -2.45
N TRP A 81 10.27 -0.47 -3.54
CA TRP A 81 9.50 0.78 -3.50
C TRP A 81 8.05 0.56 -3.02
N VAL A 82 7.43 -0.59 -3.30
CA VAL A 82 6.15 -0.96 -2.68
C VAL A 82 6.27 -1.06 -1.16
N ARG A 83 7.33 -1.68 -0.64
CA ARG A 83 7.59 -1.68 0.82
C ARG A 83 7.87 -0.27 1.36
N TYR A 84 8.55 0.59 0.60
CA TYR A 84 8.76 2.00 0.97
C TYR A 84 7.45 2.77 1.07
N GLU A 85 6.55 2.62 0.11
CA GLU A 85 5.28 3.34 0.07
C GLU A 85 4.29 2.80 1.11
N ILE A 86 4.35 1.50 1.47
CA ILE A 86 3.69 0.94 2.66
C ILE A 86 4.21 1.62 3.92
N VAL A 87 5.53 1.65 4.15
CA VAL A 87 6.14 2.27 5.33
C VAL A 87 5.81 3.76 5.42
N ARG A 88 5.87 4.49 4.30
CA ARG A 88 5.48 5.90 4.23
C ARG A 88 3.97 6.12 4.45
N SER A 89 3.12 5.16 4.08
CA SER A 89 1.68 5.21 4.37
C SER A 89 1.39 5.03 5.86
N ILE A 90 2.08 4.10 6.53
CA ILE A 90 1.98 3.86 7.98
C ILE A 90 2.42 5.11 8.75
N LEU A 91 3.60 5.67 8.43
CA LEU A 91 4.13 6.90 9.03
C LEU A 91 3.26 8.15 8.80
N LYS A 92 2.37 8.11 7.81
CA LYS A 92 1.40 9.18 7.51
C LYS A 92 0.03 8.91 8.14
N GLY A 93 -0.14 7.79 8.84
CA GLY A 93 -1.42 7.32 9.36
C GLY A 93 -2.49 7.18 8.28
N ASN A 94 -2.15 6.66 7.10
CA ASN A 94 -3.16 6.22 6.12
C ASN A 94 -3.83 4.92 6.62
N GLY A 95 -5.08 4.70 6.22
CA GLY A 95 -5.62 3.33 6.18
C GLY A 95 -4.90 2.52 5.10
N LEU A 96 -4.69 1.21 5.29
CA LEU A 96 -4.22 0.32 4.24
C LEU A 96 -5.19 -0.85 4.01
N LEU A 97 -5.12 -1.42 2.82
CA LEU A 97 -5.74 -2.69 2.47
C LEU A 97 -4.93 -3.35 1.35
N THR A 98 -4.90 -4.68 1.33
CA THR A 98 -4.40 -5.45 0.18
C THR A 98 -5.58 -5.90 -0.66
N VAL A 99 -5.50 -5.77 -1.98
CA VAL A 99 -6.50 -6.26 -2.94
C VAL A 99 -5.78 -7.08 -4.00
N ASP A 100 -6.01 -8.38 -4.02
CA ASP A 100 -5.37 -9.28 -4.98
C ASP A 100 -5.96 -9.11 -6.38
N VAL A 101 -5.08 -9.00 -7.38
CA VAL A 101 -5.42 -8.67 -8.78
C VAL A 101 -5.00 -9.74 -9.80
N ASP A 102 -4.62 -10.93 -9.35
CA ASP A 102 -4.26 -12.06 -10.20
C ASP A 102 -5.40 -12.46 -11.16
N GLY A 103 -6.68 -12.41 -10.75
CA GLY A 103 -7.81 -12.77 -11.62
C GLY A 103 -8.26 -11.76 -12.70
N VAL A 104 -7.64 -10.57 -12.84
CA VAL A 104 -8.40 -9.34 -13.19
C VAL A 104 -8.92 -9.06 -14.62
N LYS A 105 -8.25 -9.17 -15.77
CA LYS A 105 -7.07 -9.91 -16.28
C LYS A 105 -5.96 -8.96 -16.80
N ASN A 106 -4.98 -9.45 -17.58
CA ASN A 106 -4.02 -8.62 -18.35
C ASN A 106 -4.56 -8.19 -19.75
N VAL A 107 -3.71 -7.57 -20.59
CA VAL A 107 -4.04 -7.15 -21.97
C VAL A 107 -4.38 -8.30 -22.92
N ALA A 108 -3.79 -9.48 -22.73
CA ALA A 108 -4.04 -10.68 -23.53
C ALA A 108 -5.26 -11.48 -23.05
N GLY A 109 -5.96 -11.01 -22.00
CA GLY A 109 -7.11 -11.71 -21.43
C GLY A 109 -6.74 -12.85 -20.47
N GLU A 110 -5.52 -12.85 -19.92
CA GLU A 110 -4.98 -13.90 -19.06
C GLU A 110 -5.08 -13.55 -17.56
N ALA A 111 -5.36 -14.57 -16.73
CA ALA A 111 -5.14 -14.48 -15.30
C ALA A 111 -3.62 -14.54 -14.98
N GLY A 112 -3.23 -13.96 -13.85
CA GLY A 112 -1.88 -14.05 -13.29
C GLY A 112 -1.80 -15.12 -12.21
N LEU A 113 -0.68 -15.17 -11.50
CA LEU A 113 -0.51 -15.99 -10.29
C LEU A 113 -0.58 -15.11 -9.05
N LYS A 114 -1.22 -15.61 -7.99
CA LYS A 114 -1.36 -14.90 -6.72
C LYS A 114 -0.01 -14.75 -6.00
N GLY A 115 0.31 -13.53 -5.55
CA GLY A 115 1.51 -13.24 -4.76
C GLY A 115 1.33 -13.45 -3.26
N ALA A 116 2.44 -13.41 -2.51
CA ALA A 116 2.39 -13.21 -1.06
C ALA A 116 1.83 -11.82 -0.73
N ASP A 117 1.35 -11.59 0.50
CA ASP A 117 0.84 -10.27 0.89
C ASP A 117 2.00 -9.26 1.01
N PRO A 118 1.97 -8.11 0.31
CA PRO A 118 2.94 -7.04 0.52
C PRO A 118 2.95 -6.50 1.96
N LEU A 119 1.81 -6.51 2.66
CA LEU A 119 1.71 -6.08 4.06
C LEU A 119 2.30 -7.11 5.04
N ALA A 120 2.46 -8.37 4.64
CA ALA A 120 3.21 -9.38 5.41
C ALA A 120 4.74 -9.29 5.21
N GLN A 121 5.22 -8.43 4.30
CA GLN A 121 6.67 -8.23 4.08
C GLN A 121 7.26 -7.08 4.90
N VAL A 122 6.44 -6.40 5.70
CA VAL A 122 6.80 -5.26 6.55
C VAL A 122 6.25 -5.53 7.95
N GLY A 123 7.01 -5.17 8.98
CA GLY A 123 6.58 -5.29 10.38
C GLY A 123 7.19 -4.20 11.26
N LEU A 124 6.69 -4.09 12.47
CA LEU A 124 7.23 -3.21 13.51
C LEU A 124 7.72 -4.02 14.71
N TYR A 125 8.82 -3.60 15.32
CA TYR A 125 9.34 -4.15 16.57
C TYR A 125 9.75 -3.01 17.51
N LYS A 126 9.85 -3.28 18.81
CA LYS A 126 10.23 -2.32 19.84
C LYS A 126 11.57 -2.68 20.48
N THR A 127 12.40 -1.68 20.71
CA THR A 127 13.63 -1.77 21.52
C THR A 127 13.53 -0.83 22.72
N SER A 128 14.59 -0.77 23.54
CA SER A 128 14.78 0.30 24.54
C SER A 128 14.89 1.70 23.93
N SER A 129 15.23 1.83 22.65
CA SER A 129 15.45 3.11 21.96
C SER A 129 14.29 3.58 21.06
N GLY A 130 13.21 2.81 20.94
CA GLY A 130 12.02 3.21 20.17
C GLY A 130 11.30 2.04 19.49
N ILE A 131 10.34 2.38 18.62
CA ILE A 131 9.71 1.43 17.69
C ILE A 131 10.40 1.57 16.33
N PHE A 132 10.72 0.47 15.67
CA PHE A 132 11.46 0.46 14.40
C PHE A 132 10.79 -0.46 13.38
N VAL A 133 11.10 -0.21 12.10
CA VAL A 133 10.56 -0.96 10.97
C VAL A 133 11.49 -2.12 10.60
N ALA A 134 10.90 -3.27 10.29
CA ALA A 134 11.57 -4.43 9.71
C ALA A 134 10.98 -4.80 8.34
N GLU A 135 11.79 -5.41 7.47
CA GLU A 135 11.33 -6.09 6.25
C GLU A 135 11.64 -7.59 6.27
N TRP A 136 10.79 -8.40 5.63
CA TRP A 136 11.05 -9.82 5.44
C TRP A 136 11.96 -10.02 4.22
N LYS A 137 13.10 -10.69 4.42
CA LYS A 137 14.17 -10.79 3.41
C LYS A 137 14.96 -12.09 3.58
N SER A 138 15.00 -12.91 2.53
CA SER A 138 15.73 -14.18 2.51
C SER A 138 15.42 -15.11 3.69
N GLY A 139 14.13 -15.25 4.04
CA GLY A 139 13.67 -16.19 5.09
C GLY A 139 13.80 -15.70 6.53
N LYS A 140 14.07 -14.41 6.75
CA LYS A 140 14.10 -13.80 8.09
C LYS A 140 13.66 -12.33 8.07
N TRP A 141 13.31 -11.82 9.24
CA TRP A 141 13.18 -10.38 9.46
C TRP A 141 14.56 -9.72 9.55
N VAL A 142 14.69 -8.54 8.92
CA VAL A 142 15.84 -7.65 9.04
C VAL A 142 15.39 -6.21 9.29
N LYS A 143 16.26 -5.36 9.85
CA LYS A 143 15.98 -3.92 9.98
C LYS A 143 15.71 -3.30 8.61
N TYR A 144 14.83 -2.32 8.54
CA TYR A 144 14.48 -1.67 7.28
C TYR A 144 15.44 -0.53 6.94
N ASP A 145 16.28 -0.72 5.92
CA ASP A 145 17.35 0.22 5.55
C ASP A 145 16.85 1.55 4.97
N ASP A 146 15.64 1.58 4.39
CA ASP A 146 15.14 2.77 3.68
C ASP A 146 14.46 3.82 4.56
N TYR A 147 14.14 3.48 5.82
CA TYR A 147 13.71 4.39 6.87
C TYR A 147 14.13 3.84 8.24
N THR A 148 15.14 4.46 8.84
CA THR A 148 15.85 3.97 10.04
C THR A 148 15.54 4.72 11.33
N LEU A 149 14.69 5.76 11.27
CA LEU A 149 14.28 6.54 12.43
C LEU A 149 13.26 5.76 13.28
N ALA A 150 13.16 6.12 14.56
CA ALA A 150 12.14 5.59 15.44
C ALA A 150 10.74 6.09 15.03
N VAL A 151 9.77 5.19 14.98
CA VAL A 151 8.35 5.45 14.74
C VAL A 151 7.71 5.95 16.03
N SER A 152 6.95 7.05 15.98
CA SER A 152 6.16 7.50 17.13
C SER A 152 4.99 6.55 17.36
N ALA A 153 4.77 6.15 18.61
CA ALA A 153 3.61 5.36 18.98
C ALA A 153 2.27 6.10 18.75
N GLY A 154 2.30 7.43 18.68
CA GLY A 154 1.13 8.27 18.37
C GLY A 154 0.78 8.39 16.87
N ASP A 155 1.71 8.03 15.98
CA ASP A 155 1.46 8.01 14.52
C ASP A 155 0.72 6.72 14.10
N LEU A 156 0.72 5.71 14.98
CA LEU A 156 0.14 4.40 14.75
C LEU A 156 -1.30 4.36 15.28
N TRP A 157 -2.26 4.22 14.37
CA TRP A 157 -3.67 4.06 14.73
C TRP A 157 -4.03 2.66 15.26
N PHE A 158 -3.09 1.71 15.19
CA PHE A 158 -3.17 0.36 15.74
C PHE A 158 -2.19 0.19 16.91
N LYS A 159 -2.41 -0.83 17.75
CA LYS A 159 -1.60 -1.05 18.95
C LYS A 159 -0.11 -1.24 18.60
N PRO A 160 0.82 -0.43 19.15
CA PRO A 160 2.24 -0.56 18.86
C PRO A 160 2.84 -1.87 19.44
N PRO A 161 3.94 -2.38 18.85
CA PRO A 161 4.67 -3.54 19.39
C PRO A 161 5.22 -3.24 20.78
N THR A 162 5.23 -4.25 21.65
CA THR A 162 5.68 -4.14 23.05
C THR A 162 7.05 -4.79 23.31
N SER A 163 7.51 -5.65 22.41
CA SER A 163 8.80 -6.37 22.46
C SER A 163 9.57 -6.23 21.14
N ASP A 164 10.77 -6.81 21.10
CA ASP A 164 11.64 -6.96 19.93
C ASP A 164 11.11 -7.96 18.88
N THR A 165 10.09 -8.73 19.24
CA THR A 165 9.33 -9.59 18.32
C THR A 165 8.65 -8.74 17.24
N VAL A 166 8.93 -9.02 15.97
CA VAL A 166 8.30 -8.29 14.86
C VAL A 166 6.81 -8.64 14.78
N VAL A 167 5.97 -7.62 14.90
CA VAL A 167 4.55 -7.68 14.59
C VAL A 167 4.38 -7.31 13.12
N GLU A 168 3.90 -8.22 12.28
CA GLU A 168 3.63 -7.93 10.88
C GLU A 168 2.55 -6.85 10.75
N ILE A 169 2.71 -5.98 9.74
CA ILE A 169 1.72 -4.99 9.36
C ILE A 169 0.41 -5.69 8.95
N SER A 170 0.48 -6.81 8.23
CA SER A 170 -0.66 -7.68 7.84
C SER A 170 -1.72 -7.90 8.93
N ASN A 171 -1.33 -8.02 10.21
CA ASN A 171 -2.23 -8.26 11.34
C ASN A 171 -3.24 -7.14 11.62
N HIS A 172 -3.07 -5.95 11.03
CA HIS A 172 -3.85 -4.74 11.35
C HIS A 172 -4.75 -4.26 10.19
N TYR A 173 -4.75 -4.94 9.04
CA TYR A 173 -5.47 -4.53 7.84
C TYR A 173 -6.14 -5.73 7.15
N ILE A 174 -7.03 -5.45 6.19
CA ILE A 174 -7.80 -6.49 5.51
C ILE A 174 -7.23 -6.74 4.12
N ARG A 175 -7.07 -8.03 3.77
CA ARG A 175 -6.75 -8.51 2.42
C ARG A 175 -8.02 -9.02 1.73
N TYR A 176 -8.25 -8.56 0.51
CA TYR A 176 -9.38 -8.93 -0.34
C TYR A 176 -8.92 -9.54 -1.67
N ASP A 177 -9.80 -10.26 -2.36
CA ASP A 177 -9.59 -10.80 -3.69
C ASP A 177 -10.57 -10.13 -4.68
N PHE A 178 -10.05 -9.32 -5.61
CA PHE A 178 -10.89 -8.47 -6.46
C PHE A 178 -11.86 -9.28 -7.33
N THR A 179 -11.47 -10.49 -7.73
CA THR A 179 -12.31 -11.32 -8.62
C THR A 179 -13.29 -12.16 -7.82
N LYS A 180 -12.83 -12.83 -6.76
CA LYS A 180 -13.67 -13.75 -5.96
C LYS A 180 -14.66 -13.02 -5.06
N GLN A 181 -14.36 -11.80 -4.63
CA GLN A 181 -15.22 -11.01 -3.72
C GLN A 181 -15.93 -9.85 -4.41
N ASN A 182 -16.11 -9.91 -5.74
CA ASN A 182 -16.86 -8.91 -6.53
C ASN A 182 -16.34 -7.47 -6.32
N GLY A 183 -15.02 -7.29 -6.45
CA GLY A 183 -14.34 -6.01 -6.19
C GLY A 183 -14.83 -4.86 -7.06
N ARG A 184 -15.35 -5.13 -8.27
CA ARG A 184 -16.04 -4.14 -9.12
C ARG A 184 -17.23 -3.48 -8.42
N GLN A 185 -17.88 -4.17 -7.48
CA GLN A 185 -18.97 -3.62 -6.69
C GLN A 185 -18.56 -3.20 -5.27
N ASN A 186 -17.49 -3.80 -4.74
CA ASN A 186 -17.18 -3.74 -3.30
C ASN A 186 -15.93 -2.91 -2.93
N ILE A 187 -15.03 -2.59 -3.87
CA ILE A 187 -13.74 -1.94 -3.54
C ILE A 187 -13.89 -0.59 -2.82
N GLY A 188 -14.95 0.17 -3.11
CA GLY A 188 -15.26 1.40 -2.39
C GLY A 188 -15.54 1.18 -0.91
N GLY A 189 -16.33 0.16 -0.59
CA GLY A 189 -16.61 -0.23 0.79
C GLY A 189 -15.34 -0.69 1.51
N TRP A 190 -14.47 -1.45 0.82
CA TRP A 190 -13.17 -1.87 1.36
C TRP A 190 -12.25 -0.68 1.68
N ILE A 191 -12.21 0.33 0.81
CA ILE A 191 -11.46 1.58 1.01
C ILE A 191 -12.03 2.36 2.21
N GLU A 192 -13.35 2.47 2.35
CA GLU A 192 -13.97 3.14 3.50
C GLU A 192 -13.79 2.35 4.81
N THR A 193 -13.80 1.01 4.79
CA THR A 193 -13.44 0.19 5.96
C THR A 193 -12.00 0.45 6.39
N ALA A 194 -11.05 0.46 5.44
CA ALA A 194 -9.65 0.80 5.73
C ALA A 194 -9.48 2.24 6.26
N ALA A 195 -10.28 3.19 5.77
CA ALA A 195 -10.32 4.54 6.30
C ALA A 195 -10.87 4.58 7.74
N GLY A 196 -11.97 3.88 8.01
CA GLY A 196 -12.61 3.82 9.34
C GLY A 196 -11.69 3.24 10.40
N LEU A 197 -11.01 2.12 10.10
CA LEU A 197 -10.00 1.51 10.98
C LEU A 197 -8.87 2.49 11.35
N ALA A 198 -8.50 3.38 10.42
CA ALA A 198 -7.45 4.39 10.61
C ALA A 198 -7.92 5.71 11.23
N GLY A 199 -9.18 5.82 11.67
CA GLY A 199 -9.76 7.10 12.14
C GLY A 199 -9.85 8.16 11.04
N ARG A 200 -9.89 7.74 9.75
CA ARG A 200 -9.98 8.58 8.55
C ARG A 200 -11.37 8.57 7.91
N SER A 201 -12.40 8.11 8.62
CA SER A 201 -13.79 8.24 8.17
C SER A 201 -14.14 9.71 7.92
N VAL A 202 -14.96 9.96 6.91
CA VAL A 202 -15.63 11.26 6.77
C VAL A 202 -16.88 11.21 7.66
N PRO A 203 -17.25 12.29 8.37
CA PRO A 203 -18.60 12.42 8.92
C PRO A 203 -19.65 12.24 7.81
N LEU A 204 -20.77 11.59 8.16
CA LEU A 204 -21.93 11.44 7.27
C LEU A 204 -22.62 12.79 7.07
#